data_AF-A0A931VM66-F1
#
_entry.id   AF-A0A931VM66-F1
#
_cell.length_a   1.000
_cell.length_b   1.000
_cell.length_c   1.000
_cell.angle_alpha   90.00
_cell.angle_beta   90.00
_cell.angle_gamma   90.00
#
_symmetry.space_group_name_H-M   'P 1'
#
loop_
_entity.id
_entity.type
_entity.pdbx_description
1 polymer ?
#
loop_
_entity_poly.entity_id
_entity_poly.type
_entity_poly.pdbx_seq_one_letter_code
_entity_poly.pdbx_strand_id
1 'polypeptide(L)'
;MRNTIKKALAGVTAVATAAIVVPLMTAAPAFATPPSAQSGAGITPGVGIGSTAFNLTLPLGAACAGDSAGGGWNWNTYMVPATVDPSTLEFGSNGPLPADVGAAFRQPLFSASTSGSVTNQLTALADTAGGPGLILGIPQFNFEVFAPGDIPAGAYNVGVACTLGPPSATQLDRYWNVKMTFSPNPAGGAAQVSWAQGALPDAPTLTTLAPADGSLTATFTQPAGSDPAVSGFAATATPTGGGSPVT
;
A
#
# COMPACT_ATOMS: atom_id res chain seq x y z
N MET A 1 80.82 42.51 42.56
CA MET A 1 80.45 41.38 41.68
C MET A 1 79.10 40.85 42.13
N ARG A 2 78.29 40.46 41.13
CA ARG A 2 76.83 40.29 41.08
C ARG A 2 76.12 39.58 42.25
N ASN A 3 75.00 40.19 42.65
CA ASN A 3 73.97 39.71 43.56
C ASN A 3 73.13 38.55 43.02
N THR A 4 72.69 37.70 43.95
CA THR A 4 71.77 36.56 43.83
C THR A 4 70.33 37.01 43.57
N ILE A 5 69.61 36.36 42.64
CA ILE A 5 68.14 36.47 42.50
C ILE A 5 67.52 35.07 42.39
N LYS A 6 66.44 34.88 43.16
CA LYS A 6 65.65 33.65 43.36
C LYS A 6 64.50 33.52 42.34
N LYS A 7 64.20 32.26 41.99
CA LYS A 7 62.91 31.62 41.63
C LYS A 7 61.97 32.27 40.59
N ALA A 8 61.54 31.47 39.61
CA ALA A 8 60.17 31.47 39.09
C ALA A 8 59.76 30.08 38.60
N LEU A 9 58.71 29.55 39.22
CA LEU A 9 58.03 28.28 38.95
C LEU A 9 56.87 28.61 38.00
N ALA A 10 56.85 28.05 36.78
CA ALA A 10 55.73 28.22 35.84
C ALA A 10 54.81 26.99 35.95
N GLY A 11 53.68 27.17 36.64
CA GLY A 11 52.57 26.22 36.63
C GLY A 11 51.71 26.43 35.38
N VAL A 12 51.50 25.37 34.61
CA VAL A 12 50.57 25.35 33.48
C VAL A 12 49.20 24.94 34.00
N THR A 13 48.27 25.89 34.11
CA THR A 13 46.84 25.62 34.31
C THR A 13 46.22 25.21 32.98
N ALA A 14 45.88 23.93 32.85
CA ALA A 14 45.03 23.43 31.79
C ALA A 14 43.57 23.83 32.07
N VAL A 15 42.99 24.63 31.19
CA VAL A 15 41.54 24.93 31.19
C VAL A 15 40.85 23.76 30.48
N ALA A 16 40.18 22.91 31.23
CA ALA A 16 39.34 21.84 30.69
C ALA A 16 38.00 22.44 30.22
N THR A 17 37.86 22.65 28.91
CA THR A 17 36.59 23.03 28.28
C THR A 17 35.69 21.80 28.26
N ALA A 18 34.76 21.72 29.22
CA ALA A 18 33.71 20.71 29.22
C ALA A 18 32.73 21.01 28.07
N ALA A 19 32.81 20.24 26.98
CA ALA A 19 31.81 20.25 25.92
C ALA A 19 30.52 19.65 26.49
N ILE A 20 29.52 20.51 26.74
CA ILE A 20 28.16 20.08 27.06
C ILE A 20 27.57 19.49 25.78
N VAL A 21 27.61 18.17 25.66
CA VAL A 21 26.84 17.43 24.65
C VAL A 21 25.38 17.47 25.10
N VAL A 22 24.62 18.43 24.58
CA VAL A 22 23.15 18.41 24.69
C VAL A 22 22.67 17.32 23.75
N PRO A 23 22.05 16.21 24.23
CA PRO A 23 21.35 15.31 23.34
C PRO A 23 20.16 16.07 22.77
N LEU A 24 20.23 16.41 21.49
CA LEU A 24 19.09 16.89 20.72
C LEU A 24 18.11 15.71 20.63
N MET A 25 17.19 15.60 21.59
CA MET A 25 16.05 14.69 21.49
C MET A 25 15.12 15.29 20.44
N THR A 26 15.32 14.92 19.17
CA THR A 26 14.32 15.16 18.12
C THR A 26 13.14 14.25 18.42
N ALA A 27 12.15 14.79 19.15
CA ALA A 27 10.87 14.13 19.30
C ALA A 27 10.27 13.97 17.90
N ALA A 28 10.07 12.72 17.48
CA ALA A 28 9.29 12.46 16.28
C ALA A 28 7.87 13.03 16.52
N PRO A 29 7.28 13.74 15.56
CA PRO A 29 5.85 14.04 15.63
C PRO A 29 5.10 12.71 15.59
N ALA A 30 4.68 12.22 16.75
CA ALA A 30 3.75 11.11 16.86
C ALA A 30 2.35 11.65 16.57
N PHE A 31 1.66 11.10 15.57
CA PHE A 31 0.23 11.34 15.46
C PHE A 31 -0.45 10.73 16.69
N ALA A 32 -1.17 11.56 17.45
CA ALA A 32 -2.04 11.07 18.51
C ALA A 32 -3.34 10.45 17.95
N THR A 33 -3.59 10.63 16.65
CA THR A 33 -4.78 10.12 15.96
C THR A 33 -4.44 8.91 15.11
N PRO A 34 -5.27 7.84 15.14
CA PRO A 34 -5.06 6.67 14.29
C PRO A 34 -5.17 7.03 12.80
N PRO A 35 -4.51 6.26 11.91
CA PRO A 35 -4.58 6.48 10.48
C PRO A 35 -6.02 6.46 9.96
N SER A 36 -6.34 7.38 9.05
CA SER A 36 -7.70 7.52 8.50
C SER A 36 -7.80 7.03 7.06
N ALA A 37 -8.71 6.08 6.82
CA ALA A 37 -9.11 5.67 5.48
C ALA A 37 -9.86 6.81 4.78
N GLN A 38 -9.53 7.05 3.51
CA GLN A 38 -10.14 8.08 2.68
C GLN A 38 -10.81 7.44 1.46
N SER A 39 -11.94 8.00 1.02
CA SER A 39 -12.72 7.49 -0.11
C SER A 39 -12.29 8.09 -1.45
N GLY A 40 -12.67 7.44 -2.55
CA GLY A 40 -12.61 8.03 -3.90
C GLY A 40 -11.39 7.64 -4.73
N ALA A 41 -10.58 6.68 -4.29
CA ALA A 41 -9.59 6.06 -5.16
C ALA A 41 -10.24 5.16 -6.22
N GLY A 42 -9.66 5.13 -7.41
CA GLY A 42 -10.14 4.31 -8.53
C GLY A 42 -9.03 3.95 -9.51
N ILE A 43 -9.30 3.00 -10.40
CA ILE A 43 -8.35 2.50 -11.39
C ILE A 43 -8.91 2.68 -12.79
N THR A 44 -8.05 3.05 -13.74
CA THR A 44 -8.44 3.11 -15.16
C THR A 44 -7.29 2.65 -16.05
N PRO A 45 -7.49 1.64 -16.93
CA PRO A 45 -8.75 0.92 -17.17
C PRO A 45 -9.17 0.05 -15.97
N GLY A 46 -10.45 -0.31 -15.88
CA GLY A 46 -10.97 -1.11 -14.76
C GLY A 46 -10.64 -2.60 -14.83
N VAL A 47 -10.04 -3.07 -15.92
CA VAL A 47 -9.58 -4.45 -16.12
C VAL A 47 -8.30 -4.45 -16.95
N GLY A 48 -7.48 -5.48 -16.78
CA GLY A 48 -6.26 -5.65 -17.55
C GLY A 48 -5.52 -6.95 -17.26
N ILE A 49 -4.32 -7.04 -17.80
CA ILE A 49 -3.35 -8.10 -17.51
C ILE A 49 -2.07 -7.52 -16.89
N GLY A 50 -1.13 -8.34 -16.47
CA GLY A 50 0.12 -7.90 -15.82
C GLY A 50 0.90 -6.82 -16.61
N SER A 51 0.84 -6.87 -17.95
CA SER A 51 1.47 -5.87 -18.84
C SER A 51 0.66 -4.60 -19.07
N THR A 52 -0.63 -4.58 -18.70
CA THR A 52 -1.53 -3.44 -18.93
C THR A 52 -1.17 -2.30 -17.98
N ALA A 53 -0.76 -1.16 -18.54
CA ALA A 53 -0.59 0.06 -17.79
C ALA A 53 -1.94 0.60 -17.29
N PHE A 54 -2.01 0.99 -16.01
CA PHE A 54 -3.19 1.59 -15.41
C PHE A 54 -2.84 2.85 -14.62
N ASN A 55 -3.83 3.73 -14.49
CA ASN A 55 -3.76 4.91 -13.63
C ASN A 55 -4.43 4.60 -12.29
N LEU A 56 -3.73 4.86 -11.19
CA LEU A 56 -4.36 4.98 -9.88
C LEU A 56 -4.79 6.42 -9.71
N THR A 57 -6.10 6.64 -9.64
CA THR A 57 -6.70 7.98 -9.49
C THR A 57 -7.09 8.19 -8.05
N LEU A 58 -6.87 9.41 -7.55
CA LEU A 58 -7.29 9.88 -6.24
C LEU A 58 -8.33 10.99 -6.42
N PRO A 59 -9.19 11.25 -5.41
CA PRO A 59 -10.11 12.37 -5.48
C PRO A 59 -9.35 13.70 -5.60
N LEU A 60 -9.99 14.70 -6.23
CA LEU A 60 -9.40 16.02 -6.35
C LEU A 60 -9.06 16.58 -4.97
N GLY A 61 -7.83 17.07 -4.81
CA GLY A 61 -7.34 17.61 -3.54
C GLY A 61 -6.89 16.57 -2.53
N ALA A 62 -6.68 15.30 -2.92
CA ALA A 62 -6.04 14.30 -2.07
C ALA A 62 -4.68 14.81 -1.58
N ALA A 63 -4.51 14.85 -0.25
CA ALA A 63 -3.39 15.52 0.38
C ALA A 63 -3.06 14.90 1.75
N CYS A 64 -1.77 14.85 2.05
CA CYS A 64 -1.27 14.57 3.40
C CYS A 64 -1.52 15.77 4.32
N ALA A 65 -1.51 15.55 5.64
CA ALA A 65 -1.76 16.65 6.58
C ALA A 65 -0.70 17.77 6.52
N GLY A 66 0.50 17.48 6.00
CA GLY A 66 1.52 18.49 5.73
C GLY A 66 2.28 18.25 4.43
N ASP A 67 3.14 19.21 4.08
CA ASP A 67 3.97 19.19 2.88
C ASP A 67 5.40 18.69 3.14
N SER A 68 6.16 18.54 2.05
CA SER A 68 7.51 18.02 2.09
C SER A 68 8.51 19.03 2.66
N ALA A 69 8.37 20.34 2.38
CA ALA A 69 9.33 21.35 2.83
C ALA A 69 9.14 21.79 4.30
N GLY A 70 7.89 21.93 4.76
CA GLY A 70 7.58 22.39 6.10
C GLY A 70 7.46 21.25 7.12
N GLY A 71 7.13 20.03 6.66
CA GLY A 71 6.85 18.91 7.56
C GLY A 71 7.56 17.60 7.23
N GLY A 72 8.32 17.47 6.14
CA GLY A 72 9.01 16.23 5.80
C GLY A 72 8.06 15.09 5.37
N TRP A 73 6.88 15.44 4.87
CA TRP A 73 5.84 14.49 4.48
C TRP A 73 6.09 13.85 3.13
N ASN A 74 5.92 12.53 3.11
CA ASN A 74 5.99 11.72 1.90
C ASN A 74 4.70 10.94 1.68
N TRP A 75 4.49 10.51 0.45
CA TRP A 75 3.49 9.50 0.12
C TRP A 75 4.14 8.25 -0.49
N ASN A 76 3.51 7.12 -0.24
CA ASN A 76 3.96 5.79 -0.62
C ASN A 76 2.83 5.04 -1.32
N THR A 77 3.14 4.27 -2.35
CA THR A 77 2.19 3.31 -2.91
C THR A 77 2.28 1.97 -2.18
N TYR A 78 1.19 1.21 -2.21
CA TYR A 78 1.17 -0.15 -1.70
C TYR A 78 0.17 -1.05 -2.43
N MET A 79 0.44 -2.34 -2.35
CA MET A 79 -0.44 -3.43 -2.69
C MET A 79 -0.27 -4.53 -1.65
N VAL A 80 -1.36 -4.91 -0.99
CA VAL A 80 -1.42 -5.95 0.05
C VAL A 80 -2.71 -6.75 -0.10
N PRO A 81 -2.78 -8.03 0.31
CA PRO A 81 -4.01 -8.79 0.32
C PRO A 81 -5.15 -8.04 1.02
N ALA A 82 -6.38 -8.23 0.55
CA ALA A 82 -7.55 -7.53 1.08
C ALA A 82 -7.80 -7.79 2.57
N THR A 83 -7.26 -8.89 3.10
CA THR A 83 -7.30 -9.29 4.52
C THR A 83 -6.33 -8.50 5.40
N VAL A 84 -5.34 -7.81 4.82
CA VAL A 84 -4.43 -6.93 5.53
C VAL A 84 -5.09 -5.56 5.68
N ASP A 85 -5.22 -5.08 6.91
CA ASP A 85 -5.67 -3.72 7.20
C ASP A 85 -4.57 -2.71 6.82
N PRO A 86 -4.82 -1.78 5.87
CA PRO A 86 -3.83 -0.79 5.49
C PRO A 86 -3.42 0.15 6.63
N SER A 87 -4.27 0.35 7.64
CA SER A 87 -3.96 1.22 8.78
C SER A 87 -2.82 0.71 9.65
N THR A 88 -2.49 -0.59 9.56
CA THR A 88 -1.41 -1.20 10.34
C THR A 88 -0.10 -1.29 9.55
N LEU A 89 -0.03 -0.72 8.35
CA LEU A 89 1.17 -0.78 7.51
C LEU A 89 2.22 0.24 7.98
N GLU A 90 3.46 -0.23 8.03
CA GLU A 90 4.64 0.63 8.14
C GLU A 90 5.34 0.70 6.77
N PHE A 91 6.01 1.82 6.49
CA PHE A 91 6.58 2.10 5.17
C PHE A 91 8.07 2.45 5.28
N GLY A 92 8.90 1.57 4.73
CA GLY A 92 10.34 1.79 4.57
C GLY A 92 10.68 2.48 3.25
N SER A 93 11.98 2.55 2.93
CA SER A 93 12.46 3.14 1.67
C SER A 93 11.93 2.44 0.42
N ASN A 94 11.62 1.15 0.55
CA ASN A 94 11.22 0.27 -0.54
C ASN A 94 9.72 -0.08 -0.48
N GLY A 95 8.93 0.61 0.35
CA GLY A 95 7.48 0.42 0.44
C GLY A 95 7.01 -0.27 1.72
N PRO A 96 5.87 -0.96 1.71
CA PRO A 96 5.26 -1.53 2.90
C PRO A 96 6.13 -2.64 3.52
N LEU A 97 6.13 -2.71 4.85
CA LEU A 97 6.90 -3.66 5.63
C LEU A 97 5.99 -4.70 6.33
N PRO A 98 6.50 -5.92 6.59
CA PRO A 98 7.68 -6.51 5.93
C PRO A 98 7.41 -6.73 4.44
N ALA A 99 8.40 -6.51 3.58
CA ALA A 99 8.23 -6.74 2.14
C ALA A 99 8.28 -8.25 1.85
N ASP A 100 7.30 -8.73 1.09
CA ASP A 100 7.23 -10.14 0.69
C ASP A 100 6.39 -10.31 -0.59
N VAL A 101 6.49 -11.48 -1.22
CA VAL A 101 5.64 -11.94 -2.33
C VAL A 101 4.87 -13.19 -1.92
N GLY A 102 4.02 -13.73 -2.80
CA GLY A 102 3.27 -14.95 -2.48
C GLY A 102 2.27 -14.73 -1.34
N ALA A 103 2.14 -15.70 -0.44
CA ALA A 103 1.08 -15.69 0.59
C ALA A 103 1.12 -14.49 1.56
N ALA A 104 2.30 -13.89 1.77
CA ALA A 104 2.49 -12.73 2.65
C ALA A 104 2.63 -11.41 1.86
N PHE A 105 2.18 -11.38 0.61
CA PHE A 105 2.41 -10.30 -0.36
C PHE A 105 2.28 -8.90 0.24
N ARG A 106 3.36 -8.12 0.17
CA ARG A 106 3.42 -6.70 0.59
C ARG A 106 4.44 -6.02 -0.28
N GLN A 107 3.97 -5.24 -1.25
CA GLN A 107 4.83 -4.57 -2.23
C GLN A 107 4.34 -3.15 -2.50
N PRO A 108 5.22 -2.22 -2.90
CA PRO A 108 4.78 -0.96 -3.50
C PRO A 108 4.20 -1.21 -4.90
N LEU A 109 3.69 -0.16 -5.52
CA LEU A 109 3.42 -0.16 -6.95
C LEU A 109 4.68 0.27 -7.72
N PHE A 110 4.81 -0.22 -8.95
CA PHE A 110 5.97 0.00 -9.80
C PHE A 110 5.57 0.76 -11.06
N SER A 111 6.35 1.80 -11.37
CA SER A 111 6.10 2.64 -12.54
C SER A 111 6.18 1.83 -13.82
N ALA A 112 5.17 1.93 -14.67
CA ALA A 112 5.16 1.28 -15.98
C ALA A 112 6.26 1.80 -16.93
N SER A 113 6.79 3.01 -16.69
CA SER A 113 7.80 3.64 -17.55
C SER A 113 9.24 3.37 -17.11
N THR A 114 9.47 3.17 -15.81
CA THR A 114 10.83 3.03 -15.25
C THR A 114 11.06 1.72 -14.51
N SER A 115 10.02 0.93 -14.26
CA SER A 115 10.02 -0.27 -13.42
C SER A 115 10.49 -0.02 -11.97
N GLY A 116 10.68 1.24 -11.57
CA GLY A 116 11.07 1.61 -10.22
C GLY A 116 9.87 1.63 -9.28
N SER A 117 10.09 1.27 -8.00
CA SER A 117 9.07 1.38 -6.96
C SER A 117 8.70 2.85 -6.73
N VAL A 118 7.40 3.12 -6.57
CA VAL A 118 6.88 4.46 -6.30
C VAL A 118 6.66 4.62 -4.80
N THR A 119 7.75 4.91 -4.11
CA THR A 119 7.83 5.04 -2.65
C THR A 119 8.58 6.33 -2.28
N ASN A 120 8.38 6.82 -1.06
CA ASN A 120 8.98 8.04 -0.53
C ASN A 120 8.89 9.24 -1.48
N GLN A 121 7.76 9.38 -2.13
CA GLN A 121 7.52 10.49 -3.03
C GLN A 121 7.21 11.74 -2.21
N LEU A 122 7.82 12.87 -2.58
CA LEU A 122 7.56 14.13 -1.92
C LEU A 122 6.12 14.57 -2.19
N THR A 123 5.47 15.09 -1.16
CA THR A 123 4.23 15.85 -1.32
C THR A 123 4.53 17.22 -1.94
N ALA A 124 3.54 17.81 -2.61
CA ALA A 124 3.66 19.17 -3.15
C ALA A 124 3.84 20.19 -2.02
N LEU A 125 4.56 21.29 -2.32
CA LEU A 125 4.74 22.40 -1.38
C LEU A 125 3.39 23.07 -1.09
N ALA A 126 3.15 23.37 0.18
CA ALA A 126 1.97 24.11 0.59
C ALA A 126 2.16 25.62 0.36
N ASP A 127 1.08 26.31 -0.01
CA ASP A 127 1.08 27.78 -0.18
C ASP A 127 1.30 28.53 1.15
N THR A 128 1.01 27.87 2.27
CA THR A 128 1.21 28.38 3.63
C THR A 128 1.99 27.38 4.45
N ALA A 129 2.90 27.87 5.31
CA ALA A 129 3.67 27.03 6.22
C ALA A 129 2.75 26.15 7.08
N GLY A 130 2.98 24.83 7.06
CA GLY A 130 2.16 23.84 7.77
C GLY A 130 0.84 23.51 7.08
N GLY A 131 0.62 23.97 5.85
CA GLY A 131 -0.53 23.58 5.03
C GLY A 131 -0.41 22.16 4.47
N PRO A 132 -1.49 21.63 3.86
CA PRO A 132 -1.54 20.26 3.38
C PRO A 132 -0.63 20.04 2.17
N GLY A 133 0.01 18.87 2.12
CA GLY A 133 0.86 18.46 1.01
C GLY A 133 0.06 17.67 -0.03
N LEU A 134 -0.28 18.30 -1.16
CA LEU A 134 -1.03 17.62 -2.23
C LEU A 134 -0.24 16.43 -2.79
N ILE A 135 -0.96 15.35 -3.08
CA ILE A 135 -0.41 14.20 -3.81
C ILE A 135 -0.56 14.50 -5.30
N LEU A 136 0.58 14.70 -5.98
CA LEU A 136 0.65 15.03 -7.40
C LEU A 136 1.56 14.04 -8.13
N GLY A 137 1.45 13.99 -9.45
CA GLY A 137 2.40 13.26 -10.29
C GLY A 137 2.38 11.74 -10.13
N ILE A 138 1.25 11.15 -9.74
CA ILE A 138 1.09 9.69 -9.68
C ILE A 138 1.32 9.13 -11.10
N PRO A 139 2.33 8.27 -11.32
CA PRO A 139 2.60 7.71 -12.63
C PRO A 139 1.60 6.61 -12.99
N GLN A 140 1.74 6.07 -14.20
CA GLN A 140 1.10 4.81 -14.55
C GLN A 140 1.85 3.64 -13.94
N PHE A 141 1.12 2.58 -13.61
CA PHE A 141 1.63 1.36 -13.02
C PHE A 141 1.32 0.16 -13.90
N ASN A 142 2.14 -0.88 -13.79
CA ASN A 142 1.83 -2.22 -14.29
C ASN A 142 2.46 -3.26 -13.34
N PHE A 143 2.39 -4.53 -13.71
CA PHE A 143 2.87 -5.64 -12.89
C PHE A 143 4.01 -6.42 -13.57
N GLU A 144 4.71 -5.82 -14.53
CA GLU A 144 5.77 -6.50 -15.31
C GLU A 144 7.03 -6.82 -14.50
N VAL A 145 7.18 -6.22 -13.31
CA VAL A 145 8.30 -6.52 -12.41
C VAL A 145 8.16 -7.84 -11.66
N PHE A 146 6.96 -8.43 -11.66
CA PHE A 146 6.65 -9.64 -10.92
C PHE A 146 6.76 -10.89 -11.81
N ALA A 147 7.21 -11.98 -11.22
CA ALA A 147 7.28 -13.30 -11.85
C ALA A 147 5.98 -14.09 -11.63
N PRO A 148 5.75 -15.17 -12.39
CA PRO A 148 4.60 -16.04 -12.17
C PRO A 148 4.55 -16.59 -10.74
N GLY A 149 3.43 -16.37 -10.05
CA GLY A 149 3.21 -16.80 -8.67
C GLY A 149 3.62 -15.78 -7.60
N ASP A 150 4.31 -14.69 -7.96
CA ASP A 150 4.64 -13.62 -7.02
C ASP A 150 3.38 -12.91 -6.51
N ILE A 151 2.38 -12.72 -7.39
CA ILE A 151 1.05 -12.21 -7.04
C ILE A 151 0.06 -13.40 -7.02
N PRO A 152 -0.29 -13.93 -5.84
CA PRO A 152 -1.36 -14.91 -5.72
C PRO A 152 -2.70 -14.40 -6.25
N ALA A 153 -3.55 -15.33 -6.66
CA ALA A 153 -4.94 -15.02 -6.97
C ALA A 153 -5.67 -14.55 -5.70
N GLY A 154 -6.51 -13.54 -5.82
CA GLY A 154 -7.26 -12.99 -4.70
C GLY A 154 -7.50 -11.49 -4.82
N ALA A 155 -8.22 -10.94 -3.83
CA ALA A 155 -8.46 -9.51 -3.72
C ALA A 155 -7.33 -8.82 -2.95
N TYR A 156 -6.98 -7.60 -3.37
CA TYR A 156 -5.90 -6.78 -2.82
C TYR A 156 -6.40 -5.37 -2.54
N ASN A 157 -5.90 -4.76 -1.47
CA ASN A 157 -5.91 -3.31 -1.30
C ASN A 157 -4.76 -2.73 -2.11
N VAL A 158 -5.08 -1.88 -3.09
CA VAL A 158 -4.11 -1.13 -3.90
C VAL A 158 -4.31 0.35 -3.63
N GLY A 159 -3.26 1.08 -3.25
CA GLY A 159 -3.46 2.44 -2.76
C GLY A 159 -2.22 3.31 -2.60
N VAL A 160 -2.48 4.50 -2.06
CA VAL A 160 -1.51 5.52 -1.66
C VAL A 160 -1.68 5.83 -0.17
N ALA A 161 -0.57 5.96 0.53
CA ALA A 161 -0.47 6.22 1.96
C ALA A 161 0.41 7.45 2.24
N CYS A 162 -0.08 8.37 3.06
CA CYS A 162 0.66 9.51 3.58
C CYS A 162 1.42 9.13 4.84
N THR A 163 2.72 9.43 4.86
CA THR A 163 3.63 9.01 5.92
C THR A 163 4.52 10.16 6.39
N LEU A 164 4.82 10.17 7.68
CA LEU A 164 5.76 11.11 8.29
C LEU A 164 6.78 10.36 9.16
N GLY A 165 8.07 10.65 8.94
CA GLY A 165 9.15 10.04 9.70
C GLY A 165 9.47 8.58 9.31
N PRO A 166 10.30 7.89 10.13
CA PRO A 166 10.73 6.52 9.86
C PRO A 166 9.62 5.48 10.08
N PRO A 167 9.80 4.23 9.61
CA PRO A 167 8.88 3.12 9.86
C PRO A 167 8.51 2.99 11.34
N SER A 168 7.22 3.09 11.62
CA SER A 168 6.64 2.90 12.96
C SER A 168 5.12 2.84 12.89
N ALA A 169 4.50 2.31 13.93
CA ALA A 169 3.03 2.26 14.07
C ALA A 169 2.35 3.65 14.02
N THR A 170 3.09 4.75 14.21
CA THR A 170 2.56 6.12 14.14
C THR A 170 3.05 6.87 12.90
N GLN A 171 3.60 6.18 11.90
CA GLN A 171 4.12 6.82 10.70
C GLN A 171 3.00 7.24 9.73
N LEU A 172 1.94 6.43 9.65
CA LEU A 172 0.84 6.59 8.71
C LEU A 172 -0.20 7.61 9.24
N ASP A 173 -0.65 8.53 8.38
CA ASP A 173 -1.70 9.52 8.71
C ASP A 173 -3.02 9.20 8.02
N ARG A 174 -2.96 9.00 6.70
CA ARG A 174 -4.14 8.81 5.86
C ARG A 174 -3.79 8.02 4.62
N TYR A 175 -4.77 7.29 4.11
CA TYR A 175 -4.58 6.44 2.94
C TYR A 175 -5.84 6.39 2.08
N TRP A 176 -5.64 6.18 0.79
CA TRP A 176 -6.70 5.94 -0.18
C TRP A 176 -6.41 4.63 -0.86
N ASN A 177 -7.40 3.74 -0.93
CA ASN A 177 -7.25 2.50 -1.66
C ASN A 177 -8.52 2.12 -2.39
N VAL A 178 -8.30 1.24 -3.35
CA VAL A 178 -9.32 0.56 -4.13
C VAL A 178 -9.03 -0.94 -4.05
N LYS A 179 -10.08 -1.75 -4.18
CA LYS A 179 -9.91 -3.19 -4.30
C LYS A 179 -9.51 -3.55 -5.72
N MET A 180 -8.57 -4.46 -5.88
CA MET A 180 -8.24 -5.07 -7.16
C MET A 180 -8.19 -6.59 -6.97
N THR A 181 -8.80 -7.34 -7.87
CA THR A 181 -8.76 -8.80 -7.84
C THR A 181 -7.87 -9.34 -8.93
N PHE A 182 -6.99 -10.27 -8.56
CA PHE A 182 -6.08 -10.97 -9.44
C PHE A 182 -6.53 -12.40 -9.68
N SER A 183 -6.34 -12.86 -10.90
CA SER A 183 -6.58 -14.24 -11.33
C SER A 183 -5.40 -14.73 -12.20
N PRO A 184 -5.05 -16.02 -12.16
CA PRO A 184 -3.98 -16.55 -12.99
C PRO A 184 -4.34 -16.44 -14.48
N ASN A 185 -3.40 -15.97 -15.29
CA ASN A 185 -3.51 -15.92 -16.74
C ASN A 185 -2.11 -16.12 -17.36
N PRO A 186 -1.80 -17.30 -17.93
CA PRO A 186 -0.49 -17.55 -18.54
C PRO A 186 -0.10 -16.60 -19.68
N ALA A 187 -1.06 -15.93 -20.32
CA ALA A 187 -0.82 -14.90 -21.33
C ALA A 187 -0.77 -13.47 -20.75
N GLY A 188 -0.84 -13.34 -19.43
CA GLY A 188 -1.03 -12.08 -18.70
C GLY A 188 0.25 -11.28 -18.43
N GLY A 189 1.23 -11.30 -19.33
CA GLY A 189 2.54 -10.65 -19.13
C GLY A 189 3.48 -11.44 -18.21
N ALA A 190 4.56 -10.81 -17.73
CA ALA A 190 5.58 -11.47 -16.91
C ALA A 190 5.00 -12.11 -15.63
N ALA A 191 4.08 -11.40 -14.97
CA ALA A 191 3.41 -11.87 -13.76
C ALA A 191 2.42 -13.03 -14.00
N GLN A 192 2.02 -13.27 -15.26
CA GLN A 192 0.99 -14.24 -15.63
C GLN A 192 -0.34 -14.06 -14.87
N VAL A 193 -0.84 -12.81 -14.82
CA VAL A 193 -2.10 -12.48 -14.15
C VAL A 193 -3.02 -11.66 -15.04
N SER A 194 -4.32 -11.83 -14.82
CA SER A 194 -5.37 -10.87 -15.16
C SER A 194 -5.84 -10.18 -13.89
N TRP A 195 -6.22 -8.90 -14.00
CA TRP A 195 -6.73 -8.13 -12.88
C TRP A 195 -8.00 -7.35 -13.25
N ALA A 196 -8.82 -7.07 -12.24
CA ALA A 196 -10.01 -6.25 -12.34
C ALA A 196 -10.16 -5.37 -11.09
N GLN A 197 -10.63 -4.14 -11.26
CA GLN A 197 -11.05 -3.29 -10.16
C GLN A 197 -12.26 -3.91 -9.45
N GLY A 198 -12.25 -3.86 -8.13
CA GLY A 198 -13.21 -4.49 -7.24
C GLY A 198 -12.64 -5.74 -6.56
N ALA A 199 -13.34 -6.19 -5.53
CA ALA A 199 -13.22 -7.52 -4.99
C ALA A 199 -14.13 -8.47 -5.80
N LEU A 200 -13.64 -9.67 -6.11
CA LEU A 200 -14.54 -10.75 -6.48
C LEU A 200 -15.53 -10.95 -5.33
N PRO A 201 -16.83 -11.08 -5.62
CA PRO A 201 -17.78 -11.56 -4.63
C PRO A 201 -17.31 -12.90 -4.08
N ASP A 202 -17.43 -13.10 -2.77
CA ASP A 202 -17.22 -14.43 -2.19
C ASP A 202 -18.13 -15.44 -2.91
N ALA A 203 -17.66 -16.68 -3.03
CA ALA A 203 -18.45 -17.73 -3.66
C ALA A 203 -19.78 -17.91 -2.90
N PRO A 204 -20.93 -18.03 -3.59
CA PRO A 204 -22.18 -18.29 -2.93
C PRO A 204 -22.13 -19.63 -2.20
N THR A 205 -22.58 -19.64 -0.94
CA THR A 205 -22.66 -20.89 -0.16
C THR A 205 -23.93 -21.62 -0.55
N LEU A 206 -23.79 -22.86 -1.03
CA LEU A 206 -24.92 -23.73 -1.31
C LEU A 206 -25.64 -24.06 0.00
N THR A 207 -26.90 -23.66 0.13
CA THR A 207 -27.71 -23.88 1.35
C THR A 207 -28.51 -25.16 1.27
N THR A 208 -29.13 -25.46 0.12
CA THR A 208 -29.85 -26.70 -0.09
C THR A 208 -29.63 -27.24 -1.48
N LEU A 209 -29.53 -28.56 -1.58
CA LEU A 209 -29.59 -29.29 -2.83
C LEU A 209 -30.69 -30.35 -2.72
N ALA A 210 -31.81 -30.12 -3.38
CA ALA A 210 -32.97 -31.00 -3.34
C ALA A 210 -33.16 -31.67 -4.70
N PRO A 211 -32.88 -32.98 -4.84
CA PRO A 211 -33.30 -33.73 -6.00
C PRO A 211 -34.83 -33.94 -5.96
N ALA A 212 -35.46 -33.89 -7.12
CA ALA A 212 -36.83 -34.31 -7.36
C ALA A 212 -36.91 -35.07 -8.69
N ASP A 213 -38.08 -35.63 -9.02
CA ASP A 213 -38.29 -36.48 -10.19
C ASP A 213 -37.91 -35.77 -11.50
N GLY A 214 -36.65 -35.93 -11.93
CA GLY A 214 -36.10 -35.28 -13.13
C GLY A 214 -35.69 -33.81 -12.97
N SER A 215 -35.68 -33.26 -11.74
CA SER A 215 -35.29 -31.86 -11.51
C SER A 215 -34.35 -31.70 -10.31
N LEU A 216 -33.50 -30.67 -10.37
CA LEU A 216 -32.60 -30.30 -9.29
C LEU A 216 -32.92 -28.86 -8.87
N THR A 217 -33.21 -28.65 -7.59
CA THR A 217 -33.31 -27.30 -7.01
C THR A 217 -32.12 -27.04 -6.10
N ALA A 218 -31.35 -26.00 -6.42
CA ALA A 218 -30.29 -25.48 -5.59
C ALA A 218 -30.70 -24.12 -5.03
N THR A 219 -30.58 -23.93 -3.71
CA THR A 219 -30.63 -22.59 -3.10
C THR A 219 -29.25 -22.25 -2.59
N PHE A 220 -28.89 -20.98 -2.66
CA PHE A 220 -27.64 -20.47 -2.11
C PHE A 220 -27.88 -19.12 -1.45
N THR A 221 -27.00 -18.75 -0.54
CA THR A 221 -26.96 -17.41 0.05
C THR A 221 -25.86 -16.61 -0.61
N GLN A 222 -26.20 -15.40 -1.09
CA GLN A 222 -25.19 -14.45 -1.54
C GLN A 222 -24.42 -13.92 -0.31
N PRO A 223 -23.08 -13.95 -0.33
CA PRO A 223 -22.30 -13.30 0.71
C PRO A 223 -22.47 -11.78 0.65
N ALA A 224 -22.63 -11.16 1.82
CA ALA A 224 -22.74 -9.72 1.95
C ALA A 224 -21.39 -9.03 1.70
N GLY A 225 -21.40 -7.81 1.13
CA GLY A 225 -20.21 -6.96 1.06
C GLY A 225 -19.37 -7.06 -0.22
N SER A 226 -19.89 -7.63 -1.31
CA SER A 226 -19.23 -7.56 -2.63
C SER A 226 -19.18 -6.12 -3.15
N ASP A 227 -18.00 -5.63 -3.49
CA ASP A 227 -17.79 -4.34 -4.17
C ASP A 227 -16.94 -4.56 -5.42
N PRO A 228 -17.49 -4.43 -6.65
CA PRO A 228 -18.84 -3.97 -6.95
C PRO A 228 -19.93 -4.99 -6.58
N ALA A 229 -21.18 -4.52 -6.50
CA ALA A 229 -22.33 -5.36 -6.25
C ALA A 229 -22.46 -6.50 -7.28
N VAL A 230 -22.80 -7.72 -6.82
CA VAL A 230 -23.07 -8.85 -7.71
C VAL A 230 -24.22 -8.51 -8.66
N SER A 231 -23.97 -8.57 -9.97
CA SER A 231 -24.95 -8.27 -11.02
C SER A 231 -25.68 -9.49 -11.57
N GLY A 232 -25.21 -10.70 -11.25
CA GLY A 232 -25.84 -11.96 -11.67
C GLY A 232 -25.11 -13.19 -11.15
N PHE A 233 -25.75 -14.35 -11.31
CA PHE A 233 -25.21 -15.66 -10.94
C PHE A 233 -25.28 -16.60 -12.14
N ALA A 234 -24.27 -17.45 -12.30
CA ALA A 234 -24.28 -18.55 -13.25
C ALA A 234 -24.11 -19.86 -12.46
N ALA A 235 -24.92 -20.86 -12.79
CA ALA A 235 -24.83 -22.20 -12.22
C ALA A 235 -24.62 -23.21 -13.34
N THR A 236 -23.66 -24.13 -13.17
CA THR A 236 -23.40 -25.22 -14.12
C THR A 236 -23.62 -26.54 -13.41
N ALA A 237 -24.50 -27.38 -13.95
CA ALA A 237 -24.71 -28.74 -13.48
C ALA A 237 -24.09 -29.73 -14.47
N THR A 238 -23.14 -30.55 -14.01
CA THR A 238 -22.48 -31.57 -14.85
C THR A 238 -22.97 -32.96 -14.45
N PRO A 239 -23.67 -33.69 -15.32
CA PRO A 239 -24.04 -35.09 -15.05
C PRO A 239 -22.81 -35.98 -15.14
N THR A 240 -22.45 -36.68 -14.07
CA THR A 240 -21.35 -37.67 -14.08
C THR A 240 -21.74 -39.03 -14.71
N GLY A 241 -23.04 -39.21 -15.04
CA GLY A 241 -23.59 -40.44 -15.61
C GLY A 241 -23.79 -40.45 -17.14
N GLY A 242 -23.29 -39.46 -17.89
CA GLY A 242 -23.31 -39.49 -19.37
C GLY A 242 -24.53 -38.85 -20.05
N GLY A 243 -25.06 -37.76 -19.51
CA GLY A 243 -26.02 -36.89 -20.20
C GLY A 243 -25.37 -35.57 -20.65
N SER A 244 -25.88 -34.96 -21.73
CA SER A 244 -25.44 -33.62 -22.14
C SER A 244 -25.68 -32.60 -21.02
N PRO A 245 -24.77 -31.62 -20.81
CA PRO A 245 -24.99 -30.52 -19.89
C PRO A 245 -26.29 -29.78 -20.22
N VAL A 246 -27.06 -29.43 -19.20
CA VAL A 246 -28.24 -28.57 -19.33
C VAL A 246 -27.85 -27.20 -18.77
N THR A 247 -27.91 -26.18 -19.62
CA THR A 247 -27.70 -24.76 -19.24
C THR A 247 -29.00 -24.12 -18.81
#